data_AF-A0A9D7IYW4-F1
#
_entry.id   AF-A0A9D7IYW4-F1
#
_cell.length_a   1.000
_cell.length_b   1.000
_cell.length_c   1.000
_cell.angle_alpha   90.00
_cell.angle_beta   90.00
_cell.angle_gamma   90.00
#
_symmetry.space_group_name_H-M   'P 1'
#
loop_
_entity.id
_entity.type
_entity.pdbx_description
1 polymer ?
#
loop_
_entity_poly.entity_id
_entity_poly.type
_entity_poly.pdbx_seq_one_letter_code
_entity_poly.pdbx_strand_id
1 'polypeptide(L)'
;MIYHLISFGGFLALTAIAWLLSTDRSAVKKKTIIWGLGLQLMIGLLVFRVPGSQRVFLWLNDAFNALLEVSKSGSLFLFGPLAAGPGEAGSVGFILLFQALPIAIFFSALTAALYHLRVLQIVVRFFARIFHKTMGISGAESLCGAANIFVGVESALVIRPYLERLTRSEILLILSSGMGTVASTTLGIYVAFLNKTFPQIAGHLISASIISIPAVVVMSKLLLPEKEIPETISDIPPEDPAMRSGNLMSAIINGAMDGVKLVAGISALLIAMLGLMSLVDKLLALPSRWIGMAEPVTLVKILSWIFYPLVALLGIARADLSEAAKLLGERVILTEVVSYQDLAQMTASGQLQDPRSVVILSYALCGFAHVASMAIFVGGTAALVPSRRDDLASLGFRALLASTLATLMTGCIAGIFSNGQGVLLFR
;
A
#
# COMPACT_ATOMS: atom_id res chain seq x y z
N MET A 1 -23.11 2.50 14.60
CA MET A 1 -22.39 2.47 15.89
C MET A 1 -21.68 1.14 16.14
N ILE A 2 -22.37 -0.01 16.08
CA ILE A 2 -21.75 -1.33 16.36
C ILE A 2 -20.55 -1.64 15.47
N TYR A 3 -20.63 -1.39 14.16
CA TYR A 3 -19.53 -1.65 13.24
C TYR A 3 -18.28 -0.82 13.50
N HIS A 4 -18.41 0.41 14.02
CA HIS A 4 -17.25 1.23 14.39
C HIS A 4 -16.54 0.66 15.62
N LEU A 5 -17.31 0.15 16.59
CA LEU A 5 -16.77 -0.54 17.76
C LEU A 5 -16.09 -1.85 17.36
N ILE A 6 -16.63 -2.56 16.38
CA ILE A 6 -15.97 -3.75 15.81
C ILE A 6 -14.64 -3.35 15.17
N SER A 7 -14.60 -2.30 14.34
CA SER A 7 -13.35 -1.80 13.75
C SER A 7 -12.33 -1.38 14.81
N PHE A 8 -12.78 -0.74 15.90
CA PHE A 8 -11.91 -0.39 17.03
C PHE A 8 -11.38 -1.61 17.78
N GLY A 9 -12.26 -2.59 18.05
CA GLY A 9 -11.86 -3.88 18.62
C GLY A 9 -10.88 -4.61 17.70
N GLY A 10 -11.08 -4.56 16.39
CA GLY A 10 -10.19 -5.12 15.38
C GLY A 10 -8.82 -4.47 15.35
N PHE A 11 -8.77 -3.13 15.44
CA PHE A 11 -7.52 -2.37 15.56
C PHE A 11 -6.67 -2.86 16.75
N LEU A 12 -7.31 -3.09 17.91
CA LEU A 12 -6.64 -3.65 19.09
C LEU A 12 -6.31 -5.15 18.93
N ALA A 13 -7.21 -5.93 18.32
CA ALA A 13 -7.02 -7.36 18.11
C ALA A 13 -5.86 -7.65 17.14
N LEU A 14 -5.73 -6.90 16.04
CA LEU A 14 -4.59 -7.01 15.12
C LEU A 14 -3.27 -6.68 15.81
N THR A 15 -3.28 -5.65 16.67
CA THR A 15 -2.13 -5.32 17.53
C THR A 15 -1.79 -6.48 18.47
N ALA A 16 -2.79 -7.09 19.09
CA ALA A 16 -2.61 -8.25 19.95
C ALA A 16 -2.09 -9.48 19.18
N ILE A 17 -2.57 -9.73 17.96
CA ILE A 17 -2.07 -10.79 17.07
C ILE A 17 -0.58 -10.58 16.78
N ALA A 18 -0.16 -9.38 16.40
CA ALA A 18 1.25 -9.08 16.16
C ALA A 18 2.10 -9.24 17.44
N TRP A 19 1.57 -8.84 18.60
CA TRP A 19 2.25 -9.04 19.89
C TRP A 19 2.38 -10.52 20.27
N LEU A 20 1.36 -11.35 20.00
CA LEU A 20 1.40 -12.79 20.26
C LEU A 20 2.44 -13.48 19.38
N LEU A 21 2.60 -13.03 18.14
CA LEU A 21 3.58 -13.51 17.17
C LEU A 21 4.98 -12.87 17.32
N SER A 22 5.18 -12.03 18.34
CA SER A 22 6.45 -11.38 18.62
C SER A 22 7.56 -12.39 18.95
N THR A 23 8.77 -12.14 18.45
CA THR A 23 9.95 -12.92 18.83
C THR A 23 10.41 -12.67 20.26
N ASP A 24 10.09 -11.51 20.84
CA ASP A 24 10.46 -11.17 22.21
C ASP A 24 9.56 -10.07 22.78
N ARG A 25 8.50 -10.49 23.49
CA ARG A 25 7.50 -9.57 24.06
C ARG A 25 8.08 -8.61 25.11
N SER A 26 9.20 -8.96 25.74
CA SER A 26 9.83 -8.14 26.78
C SER A 26 10.60 -6.95 26.22
N ALA A 27 11.10 -7.07 24.98
CA ALA A 27 11.86 -6.04 24.28
C ALA A 27 10.98 -4.97 23.59
N VAL A 28 9.65 -5.11 23.64
CA VAL A 28 8.71 -4.17 23.00
C VAL A 28 8.78 -2.79 23.65
N LYS A 29 9.23 -1.78 22.89
CA LYS A 29 9.26 -0.38 23.32
C LYS A 29 7.86 0.23 23.34
N LYS A 30 7.26 0.33 24.54
CA LYS A 30 5.90 0.89 24.73
C LYS A 30 5.70 2.26 24.09
N LYS A 31 6.71 3.14 24.16
CA LYS A 31 6.68 4.48 23.55
C LYS A 31 6.35 4.39 22.04
N THR A 32 7.07 3.53 21.31
CA THR A 32 6.90 3.35 19.87
C THR A 32 5.51 2.84 19.53
N ILE A 33 5.01 1.85 20.27
CA ILE A 33 3.69 1.27 20.01
C ILE A 33 2.57 2.27 20.34
N ILE A 34 2.61 2.92 21.50
CA ILE A 34 1.59 3.88 21.92
C ILE A 34 1.53 5.07 20.94
N TRP A 35 2.67 5.64 20.57
CA TRP A 35 2.70 6.73 19.58
C TRP A 35 2.28 6.25 18.19
N GLY A 36 2.69 5.05 17.76
CA GLY A 36 2.27 4.51 16.47
C GLY A 36 0.76 4.29 16.39
N LEU A 37 0.13 3.74 17.43
CA LEU A 37 -1.33 3.61 17.50
C LEU A 37 -2.02 4.98 17.58
N GLY A 38 -1.47 5.88 18.40
CA GLY A 38 -1.99 7.23 18.58
C GLY A 38 -1.95 8.05 17.29
N LEU A 39 -0.84 8.02 16.54
CA LEU A 39 -0.71 8.73 15.26
C LEU A 39 -1.72 8.23 14.23
N GLN A 40 -1.95 6.92 14.13
CA GLN A 40 -2.95 6.37 13.23
C GLN A 40 -4.36 6.87 13.56
N LEU A 41 -4.73 6.87 14.85
CA LEU A 41 -6.02 7.40 15.31
C LEU A 41 -6.13 8.91 15.11
N MET A 42 -5.05 9.67 15.36
CA MET A 42 -5.01 11.12 15.16
C MET A 42 -5.15 11.49 13.69
N ILE A 43 -4.41 10.83 12.79
CA ILE A 43 -4.49 11.06 11.35
C ILE A 43 -5.86 10.62 10.84
N GLY A 44 -6.39 9.48 11.27
CA GLY A 44 -7.75 9.03 10.94
C GLY A 44 -8.81 10.04 11.38
N LEU A 45 -8.75 10.51 12.63
CA LEU A 45 -9.66 11.55 13.13
C LEU A 45 -9.55 12.83 12.30
N LEU A 46 -8.31 13.25 11.99
CA LEU A 46 -8.05 14.42 11.16
C LEU A 46 -8.69 14.23 9.78
N VAL A 47 -8.45 13.14 9.08
CA VAL A 47 -8.96 12.88 7.72
C VAL A 47 -10.49 12.83 7.68
N PHE A 48 -11.11 12.10 8.61
CA PHE A 48 -12.54 11.76 8.51
C PHE A 48 -13.48 12.69 9.28
N ARG A 49 -13.02 13.36 10.36
CA ARG A 49 -13.93 14.05 11.29
C ARG A 49 -13.67 15.53 11.47
N VAL A 50 -12.46 16.02 11.23
CA VAL A 50 -12.14 17.44 11.41
C VAL A 50 -12.68 18.26 10.24
N PRO A 51 -13.62 19.21 10.41
CA PRO A 51 -14.22 19.91 9.27
C PRO A 51 -13.23 20.70 8.41
N GLY A 52 -12.16 21.24 9.02
CA GLY A 52 -11.13 22.01 8.31
C GLY A 52 -10.22 21.18 7.42
N SER A 53 -9.96 19.91 7.76
CA SER A 53 -9.08 19.04 6.97
C SER A 53 -9.75 18.54 5.70
N GLN A 54 -11.09 18.42 5.69
CA GLN A 54 -11.85 17.98 4.54
C GLN A 54 -11.57 18.86 3.32
N ARG A 55 -11.47 20.18 3.51
CA ARG A 55 -11.10 21.12 2.44
C ARG A 55 -9.72 20.83 1.85
N VAL A 56 -8.75 20.49 2.70
CA VAL A 56 -7.40 20.15 2.26
C VAL A 56 -7.40 18.84 1.48
N PHE A 57 -8.09 17.81 1.97
CA PHE A 57 -8.16 16.51 1.26
C PHE A 57 -8.97 16.57 -0.02
N LEU A 58 -10.01 17.41 -0.10
CA LEU A 58 -10.74 17.69 -1.33
C LEU A 58 -9.84 18.41 -2.34
N TRP A 59 -9.11 19.44 -1.89
CA TRP A 59 -8.14 20.10 -2.75
C TRP A 59 -7.06 19.15 -3.26
N LEU A 60 -6.52 18.27 -2.39
CA LEU A 60 -5.58 17.22 -2.79
C LEU A 60 -6.20 16.24 -3.78
N ASN A 61 -7.46 15.84 -3.57
CA ASN A 61 -8.20 14.96 -4.47
C ASN A 61 -8.36 15.59 -5.85
N ASP A 62 -8.81 16.84 -5.91
CA ASP A 62 -9.03 17.57 -7.15
C ASP A 62 -7.70 17.82 -7.89
N ALA A 63 -6.65 18.19 -7.17
CA ALA A 63 -5.31 18.33 -7.74
C ALA A 63 -4.79 17.01 -8.31
N PHE A 64 -5.00 15.89 -7.60
CA PHE A 64 -4.61 14.57 -8.07
C PHE A 64 -5.41 14.15 -9.31
N ASN A 65 -6.72 14.39 -9.32
CA ASN A 65 -7.58 14.09 -10.46
C ASN A 65 -7.20 14.92 -11.70
N ALA A 66 -6.83 16.19 -11.53
CA ALA A 66 -6.31 17.01 -12.61
C ALA A 66 -4.99 16.45 -13.19
N LEU A 67 -4.06 16.00 -12.32
CA LEU A 67 -2.84 15.33 -12.77
C LEU A 67 -3.14 14.02 -13.52
N LEU A 68 -4.12 13.26 -13.03
CA LEU A 68 -4.56 12.02 -13.67
C LEU A 68 -5.15 12.28 -15.06
N GLU A 69 -5.94 13.34 -15.23
CA GLU A 69 -6.49 13.74 -16.53
C GLU A 69 -5.38 14.13 -17.52
N VAL A 70 -4.42 14.95 -17.09
CA VAL A 70 -3.27 15.34 -17.92
C VAL A 70 -2.40 14.12 -18.27
N SER A 71 -2.29 13.13 -17.39
CA SER A 71 -1.50 11.92 -17.66
C SER A 71 -2.02 11.12 -18.86
N LYS A 72 -3.32 11.24 -19.20
CA LYS A 72 -3.93 10.53 -20.33
C LYS A 72 -3.51 11.09 -21.68
N SER A 73 -3.08 12.34 -21.78
CA SER A 73 -2.75 12.96 -23.07
C SER A 73 -1.65 12.19 -23.81
N GLY A 74 -0.63 11.71 -23.08
CA GLY A 74 0.46 10.93 -23.66
C GLY A 74 0.02 9.54 -24.14
N SER A 75 -0.81 8.84 -23.35
CA SER A 75 -1.30 7.50 -23.73
C SER A 75 -2.30 7.56 -24.88
N LEU A 76 -3.18 8.57 -24.91
CA LEU A 76 -4.12 8.79 -26.02
C LEU A 76 -3.37 9.11 -27.32
N PHE A 77 -2.30 9.90 -27.27
CA PHE A 77 -1.46 10.16 -28.44
C PHE A 77 -0.76 8.90 -28.96
N LEU A 78 -0.16 8.11 -28.06
CA LEU A 78 0.62 6.93 -28.43
C LEU A 78 -0.23 5.72 -28.85
N PHE A 79 -1.38 5.51 -28.22
CA PHE A 79 -2.18 4.29 -28.37
C PHE A 79 -3.57 4.54 -28.99
N GLY A 80 -3.98 5.80 -29.15
CA GLY A 80 -5.26 6.17 -29.77
C GLY A 80 -6.46 5.51 -29.06
N PRO A 81 -7.39 4.89 -29.82
CA PRO A 81 -8.58 4.22 -29.28
C PRO A 81 -8.32 3.18 -28.17
N LEU A 82 -7.12 2.56 -28.14
CA LEU A 82 -6.78 1.56 -27.12
C LEU A 82 -6.63 2.17 -25.72
N ALA A 83 -6.22 3.45 -25.65
CA ALA A 83 -6.11 4.20 -24.39
C ALA A 83 -7.44 4.84 -23.94
N ALA A 84 -8.49 4.78 -24.76
CA ALA A 84 -9.81 5.30 -24.42
C ALA A 84 -10.54 4.34 -23.44
N GLY A 85 -10.93 4.86 -22.28
CA GLY A 85 -11.61 4.07 -21.24
C GLY A 85 -13.04 3.67 -21.63
N PRO A 86 -13.64 2.65 -20.98
CA PRO A 86 -15.02 2.24 -21.28
C PRO A 86 -15.99 3.41 -21.20
N GLY A 87 -16.79 3.58 -22.26
CA GLY A 87 -17.76 4.67 -22.41
C GLY A 87 -17.21 5.95 -23.05
N GLU A 88 -15.91 6.02 -23.35
CA GLU A 88 -15.32 7.11 -24.13
C GLU A 88 -15.45 6.84 -25.64
N ALA A 89 -15.52 7.90 -26.44
CA ALA A 89 -15.69 7.80 -27.89
C ALA A 89 -14.51 7.02 -28.52
N GLY A 90 -14.82 5.97 -29.28
CA GLY A 90 -13.81 5.09 -29.88
C GLY A 90 -13.26 4.01 -28.94
N SER A 91 -13.74 3.89 -27.70
CA SER A 91 -13.28 2.84 -26.78
C SER A 91 -13.64 1.43 -27.27
N VAL A 92 -12.68 0.51 -27.14
CA VAL A 92 -12.85 -0.93 -27.41
C VAL A 92 -13.12 -1.75 -26.13
N GLY A 93 -13.42 -1.08 -25.02
CA GLY A 93 -13.57 -1.68 -23.70
C GLY A 93 -12.37 -1.38 -22.79
N PHE A 94 -12.28 -2.06 -21.65
CA PHE A 94 -11.22 -1.83 -20.67
C PHE A 94 -9.99 -2.68 -20.99
N ILE A 95 -8.86 -2.02 -21.27
CA ILE A 95 -7.57 -2.69 -21.48
C ILE A 95 -6.55 -2.13 -20.50
N LEU A 96 -6.27 -2.89 -19.43
CA LEU A 96 -5.36 -2.52 -18.33
C LEU A 96 -4.03 -1.94 -18.84
N LEU A 97 -3.42 -2.62 -19.82
CA LEU A 97 -2.09 -2.29 -20.34
C LEU A 97 -2.01 -0.92 -21.02
N PHE A 98 -3.06 -0.48 -21.71
CA PHE A 98 -3.04 0.78 -22.48
C PHE A 98 -3.73 1.94 -21.77
N GLN A 99 -4.57 1.66 -20.76
CA GLN A 99 -5.39 2.68 -20.10
C GLN A 99 -4.90 3.03 -18.70
N ALA A 100 -4.46 2.04 -17.94
CA ALA A 100 -4.14 2.21 -16.53
C ALA A 100 -2.63 2.15 -16.26
N LEU A 101 -1.93 1.13 -16.76
CA LEU A 101 -0.49 1.01 -16.50
C LEU A 101 0.35 2.22 -17.01
N PRO A 102 0.04 2.88 -18.14
CA PRO A 102 0.81 4.04 -18.59
C PRO A 102 0.77 5.24 -17.64
N ILE A 103 -0.25 5.32 -16.76
CA ILE A 103 -0.32 6.33 -15.68
C ILE A 103 0.94 6.27 -14.81
N ALA A 104 1.45 5.06 -14.53
CA ALA A 104 2.65 4.90 -13.73
C ALA A 104 3.89 5.50 -14.41
N ILE A 105 3.99 5.49 -15.74
CA ILE A 105 5.10 6.13 -16.47
C ILE A 105 5.11 7.64 -16.22
N PHE A 106 3.95 8.28 -16.35
CA PHE A 106 3.79 9.71 -16.09
C PHE A 106 4.13 10.06 -14.64
N PHE A 107 3.55 9.34 -13.67
CA PHE A 107 3.81 9.59 -12.26
C PHE A 107 5.26 9.29 -11.86
N SER A 108 5.93 8.30 -12.46
CA SER A 108 7.36 8.06 -12.21
C SER A 108 8.22 9.23 -12.71
N ALA A 109 7.92 9.76 -13.90
CA ALA A 109 8.60 10.94 -14.43
C ALA A 109 8.37 12.19 -13.57
N LEU A 110 7.11 12.41 -13.15
CA LEU A 110 6.73 13.52 -12.27
C LEU A 110 7.42 13.43 -10.90
N THR A 111 7.39 12.26 -10.26
CA THR A 111 8.03 12.03 -8.97
C THR A 111 9.54 12.25 -9.06
N ALA A 112 10.20 11.77 -10.12
CA ALA A 112 11.62 12.02 -10.36
C ALA A 112 11.93 13.51 -10.56
N ALA A 113 11.08 14.24 -11.29
CA ALA A 113 11.20 15.69 -11.45
C ALA A 113 11.05 16.44 -10.10
N LEU A 114 10.03 16.10 -9.31
CA LEU A 114 9.79 16.70 -7.99
C LEU A 114 10.92 16.40 -7.00
N TYR A 115 11.53 15.21 -7.10
CA TYR A 115 12.73 14.86 -6.36
C TYR A 115 13.92 15.71 -6.82
N HIS A 116 14.15 15.88 -8.13
CA HIS A 116 15.22 16.77 -8.60
C HIS A 116 15.04 18.22 -8.13
N LEU A 117 13.81 18.72 -8.09
CA LEU A 117 13.43 20.07 -7.65
C LEU A 117 13.40 20.29 -6.14
N ARG A 118 13.72 19.26 -5.32
CA ARG A 118 13.70 19.29 -3.85
C ARG A 118 12.32 19.41 -3.18
N VAL A 119 11.23 19.40 -3.96
CA VAL A 119 9.88 19.50 -3.41
C VAL A 119 9.57 18.25 -2.57
N LEU A 120 9.89 17.07 -3.10
CA LEU A 120 9.57 15.81 -2.44
C LEU A 120 10.38 15.61 -1.16
N GLN A 121 11.66 16.02 -1.16
CA GLN A 121 12.57 15.90 -0.01
C GLN A 121 12.09 16.71 1.18
N ILE A 122 11.57 17.92 0.97
CA ILE A 122 11.04 18.77 2.04
C ILE A 122 9.90 18.02 2.76
N VAL A 123 8.99 17.44 1.99
CA VAL A 123 7.82 16.72 2.51
C VAL A 123 8.24 15.40 3.19
N VAL A 124 9.11 14.63 2.57
CA VAL A 124 9.65 13.37 3.14
C VAL A 124 10.36 13.64 4.47
N ARG A 125 11.23 14.66 4.54
CA ARG A 125 11.91 15.03 5.78
C ARG A 125 10.95 15.52 6.86
N PHE A 126 9.89 16.24 6.48
CA PHE A 126 8.86 16.68 7.42
C PHE A 126 8.21 15.47 8.12
N PHE A 127 7.75 14.48 7.35
CA PHE A 127 7.20 13.25 7.91
C PHE A 127 8.23 12.45 8.70
N ALA A 128 9.45 12.33 8.18
CA ALA A 128 10.54 11.64 8.88
C ALA A 128 10.82 12.26 10.27
N ARG A 129 10.76 13.59 10.40
CA ARG A 129 10.90 14.27 11.70
C ARG A 129 9.76 13.95 12.65
N ILE A 130 8.52 13.93 12.15
CA ILE A 130 7.35 13.58 12.96
C ILE A 130 7.52 12.16 13.50
N PHE A 131 7.76 11.19 12.61
CA PHE A 131 7.85 9.78 12.97
C PHE A 131 9.02 9.48 13.91
N HIS A 132 10.20 10.02 13.62
CA HIS A 132 11.39 9.88 14.48
C HIS A 132 11.15 10.45 15.88
N LYS A 133 10.66 11.70 15.97
CA LYS A 133 10.49 12.40 17.26
C LYS A 133 9.40 11.76 18.14
N THR A 134 8.29 11.34 17.55
CA THR A 134 7.14 10.78 18.26
C THR A 134 7.37 9.30 18.61
N MET A 135 7.58 8.45 17.61
CA MET A 135 7.68 7.00 17.78
C MET A 135 9.05 6.54 18.29
N GLY A 136 10.10 7.37 18.18
CA GLY A 136 11.45 7.03 18.67
C GLY A 136 12.11 5.87 17.92
N ILE A 137 11.77 5.70 16.64
CA ILE A 137 12.47 4.81 15.69
C ILE A 137 13.74 5.47 15.17
N SER A 138 14.65 4.71 14.55
CA SER A 138 15.89 5.29 14.04
C SER A 138 15.63 6.30 12.92
N GLY A 139 16.58 7.22 12.70
CA GLY A 139 16.50 8.22 11.65
C GLY A 139 16.43 7.58 10.26
N ALA A 140 17.18 6.50 10.02
CA ALA A 140 17.14 5.75 8.76
C ALA A 140 15.78 5.09 8.53
N GLU A 141 15.25 4.39 9.52
CA GLU A 141 13.90 3.79 9.45
C GLU A 141 12.83 4.85 9.16
N SER A 142 12.91 5.97 9.87
CA SER A 142 11.96 7.06 9.74
C SER A 142 12.01 7.73 8.37
N LEU A 143 13.22 7.94 7.84
CA LEU A 143 13.43 8.52 6.52
C LEU A 143 12.96 7.59 5.40
N CYS A 144 13.32 6.31 5.48
CA CYS A 144 12.87 5.31 4.52
C CYS A 144 11.34 5.13 4.55
N GLY A 145 10.75 5.06 5.75
CA GLY A 145 9.30 4.99 5.93
C GLY A 145 8.60 6.23 5.35
N ALA A 146 9.09 7.43 5.65
CA ALA A 146 8.53 8.66 5.08
C ALA A 146 8.66 8.74 3.55
N ALA A 147 9.76 8.24 2.99
CA ALA A 147 9.94 8.15 1.54
C ALA A 147 8.93 7.19 0.89
N ASN A 148 8.62 6.06 1.55
CA ASN A 148 7.64 5.06 1.10
C ASN A 148 6.19 5.56 0.99
N ILE A 149 5.89 6.78 1.46
CA ILE A 149 4.60 7.45 1.20
C ILE A 149 4.48 7.82 -0.30
N PHE A 150 5.62 8.08 -0.97
CA PHE A 150 5.66 8.65 -2.31
C PHE A 150 6.37 7.75 -3.32
N VAL A 151 7.45 7.09 -2.92
CA VAL A 151 8.24 6.20 -3.78
C VAL A 151 8.10 4.75 -3.32
N GLY A 152 8.44 3.79 -4.18
CA GLY A 152 8.38 2.36 -3.86
C GLY A 152 9.70 1.84 -3.31
N VAL A 153 10.27 0.84 -3.99
CA VAL A 153 11.55 0.20 -3.64
C VAL A 153 12.70 1.21 -3.56
N GLU A 154 12.59 2.31 -4.29
CA GLU A 154 13.56 3.39 -4.32
C GLU A 154 13.73 4.08 -2.95
N SER A 155 12.78 3.93 -2.03
CA SER A 155 12.89 4.44 -0.65
C SER A 155 14.17 3.95 0.06
N ALA A 156 14.60 2.71 -0.22
CA ALA A 156 15.82 2.14 0.34
C ALA A 156 17.10 2.87 -0.14
N LEU A 157 17.07 3.51 -1.33
CA LEU A 157 18.20 4.29 -1.83
C LEU A 157 18.47 5.52 -0.95
N VAL A 158 17.42 6.11 -0.36
CA VAL A 158 17.53 7.32 0.48
C VAL A 158 18.39 7.05 1.72
N ILE A 159 18.49 5.79 2.14
CA ILE A 159 19.29 5.36 3.29
C ILE A 159 20.42 4.41 2.91
N ARG A 160 20.80 4.35 1.63
CA ARG A 160 21.81 3.42 1.11
C ARG A 160 23.11 3.36 1.94
N PRO A 161 23.69 4.48 2.42
CA PRO A 161 24.94 4.45 3.20
C PRO A 161 24.84 3.73 4.55
N TYR A 162 23.62 3.46 5.03
CA TYR A 162 23.34 2.87 6.34
C TYR A 162 22.88 1.40 6.22
N LEU A 163 22.41 0.96 5.05
CA LEU A 163 21.79 -0.36 4.84
C LEU A 163 22.65 -1.53 5.38
N GLU A 164 23.96 -1.45 5.21
CA GLU A 164 24.89 -2.47 5.68
C GLU A 164 24.94 -2.62 7.20
N ARG A 165 24.69 -1.53 7.94
CA ARG A 165 24.84 -1.43 9.40
C ARG A 165 23.51 -1.46 10.16
N LEU A 166 22.41 -1.65 9.44
CA LEU A 166 21.08 -1.75 10.05
C LEU A 166 20.94 -3.00 10.90
N THR A 167 20.24 -2.86 12.02
CA THR A 167 19.83 -4.00 12.85
C THR A 167 18.76 -4.83 12.13
N ARG A 168 18.51 -6.05 12.60
CA ARG A 168 17.46 -6.90 12.02
C ARG A 168 16.05 -6.30 12.18
N SER A 169 15.80 -5.55 13.25
CA SER A 169 14.52 -4.87 13.47
C SER A 169 14.35 -3.70 12.51
N GLU A 170 15.43 -2.96 12.22
CA GLU A 170 15.44 -1.92 11.18
C GLU A 170 15.17 -2.47 9.79
N ILE A 171 15.82 -3.59 9.44
CA ILE A 171 15.57 -4.27 8.15
C ILE A 171 14.10 -4.71 8.04
N LEU A 172 13.53 -5.29 9.11
CA LEU A 172 12.13 -5.69 9.10
C LEU A 172 11.22 -4.49 8.83
N LEU A 173 11.45 -3.34 9.48
CA LEU A 173 10.64 -2.14 9.24
C LEU A 173 10.82 -1.62 7.81
N ILE A 174 12.03 -1.58 7.25
CA ILE A 174 12.23 -1.12 5.87
C ILE A 174 11.45 -1.98 4.88
N LEU A 175 11.61 -3.31 4.95
CA LEU A 175 10.89 -4.24 4.08
C LEU A 175 9.38 -4.13 4.28
N SER A 176 8.93 -4.06 5.54
CA SER A 176 7.50 -3.95 5.86
C SER A 176 6.91 -2.60 5.42
N SER A 177 7.70 -1.53 5.46
CA SER A 177 7.26 -0.20 5.02
C SER A 177 7.11 -0.13 3.52
N GLY A 178 8.01 -0.78 2.76
CA GLY A 178 7.86 -0.87 1.31
C GLY A 178 6.62 -1.67 0.90
N MET A 179 6.37 -2.80 1.56
CA MET A 179 5.22 -3.66 1.25
C MET A 179 3.90 -3.18 1.86
N GLY A 180 3.94 -2.43 2.97
CA GLY A 180 2.75 -1.94 3.67
C GLY A 180 2.22 -0.62 3.14
N THR A 181 2.88 -0.01 2.15
CA THR A 181 2.46 1.22 1.50
C THR A 181 2.31 1.02 -0.01
N VAL A 182 1.80 2.06 -0.69
CA VAL A 182 1.75 2.13 -2.15
C VAL A 182 2.58 3.32 -2.61
N ALA A 183 3.27 3.16 -3.73
CA ALA A 183 3.98 4.25 -4.38
C ALA A 183 2.99 5.20 -5.07
N SER A 184 3.37 6.47 -5.25
CA SER A 184 2.54 7.44 -5.99
C SER A 184 2.27 6.99 -7.44
N THR A 185 3.19 6.20 -8.00
CA THR A 185 3.15 5.67 -9.36
C THR A 185 2.01 4.68 -9.57
N THR A 186 1.70 3.84 -8.57
CA THR A 186 0.58 2.90 -8.63
C THR A 186 -0.71 3.46 -8.03
N LEU A 187 -0.62 4.44 -7.12
CA LEU A 187 -1.79 5.14 -6.57
C LEU A 187 -2.67 5.73 -7.67
N GLY A 188 -2.07 6.29 -8.73
CA GLY A 188 -2.79 6.80 -9.90
C GLY A 188 -3.64 5.74 -10.61
N ILE A 189 -3.17 4.49 -10.65
CA ILE A 189 -3.90 3.35 -11.23
C ILE A 189 -5.16 3.07 -10.42
N TYR A 190 -5.03 2.99 -9.10
CA TYR A 190 -6.17 2.66 -8.22
C TYR A 190 -7.22 3.78 -8.20
N VAL A 191 -6.77 5.05 -8.24
CA VAL A 191 -7.68 6.19 -8.42
C VAL A 191 -8.41 6.07 -9.75
N ALA A 192 -7.73 5.73 -10.84
CA ALA A 192 -8.38 5.57 -12.14
C ALA A 192 -9.46 4.48 -12.15
N PHE A 193 -9.28 3.39 -11.40
CA PHE A 193 -10.29 2.34 -11.27
C PHE A 193 -11.53 2.79 -10.49
N LEU A 194 -11.32 3.49 -9.39
CA LEU A 194 -12.38 3.79 -8.42
C LEU A 194 -13.02 5.16 -8.59
N ASN A 195 -12.40 6.14 -9.26
CA ASN A 195 -12.92 7.52 -9.29
C ASN A 195 -14.36 7.60 -9.84
N LYS A 196 -14.73 6.75 -10.83
CA LYS A 196 -16.09 6.73 -11.38
C LYS A 196 -17.16 6.32 -10.34
N THR A 197 -16.84 5.41 -9.42
CA THR A 197 -17.77 4.94 -8.38
C THR A 197 -17.56 5.64 -7.03
N PHE A 198 -16.35 6.17 -6.80
CA PHE A 198 -15.91 6.84 -5.59
C PHE A 198 -15.02 8.05 -5.92
N PRO A 199 -15.61 9.23 -6.23
CA PRO A 199 -14.85 10.39 -6.73
C PRO A 199 -13.80 10.98 -5.78
N GLN A 200 -13.92 10.67 -4.48
CA GLN A 200 -13.01 11.16 -3.43
C GLN A 200 -11.90 10.16 -3.08
N ILE A 201 -11.73 9.11 -3.88
CA ILE A 201 -10.79 8.03 -3.59
C ILE A 201 -9.33 8.49 -3.52
N ALA A 202 -8.93 9.51 -4.28
CA ALA A 202 -7.54 9.97 -4.26
C ALA A 202 -7.16 10.55 -2.88
N GLY A 203 -8.03 11.37 -2.30
CA GLY A 203 -7.84 11.88 -0.93
C GLY A 203 -7.75 10.76 0.10
N HIS A 204 -8.56 9.71 -0.06
CA HIS A 204 -8.54 8.53 0.81
C HIS A 204 -7.25 7.71 0.67
N LEU A 205 -6.78 7.44 -0.54
CA LEU A 205 -5.55 6.67 -0.76
C LEU A 205 -4.31 7.45 -0.32
N ILE A 206 -4.26 8.77 -0.54
CA ILE A 206 -3.19 9.62 0.00
C ILE A 206 -3.17 9.54 1.53
N SER A 207 -4.34 9.62 2.16
CA SER A 207 -4.47 9.48 3.62
C SER A 207 -4.02 8.09 4.10
N ALA A 208 -4.42 7.04 3.39
CA ALA A 208 -4.07 5.66 3.70
C ALA A 208 -2.55 5.48 3.67
N SER A 209 -1.85 5.98 2.64
CA SER A 209 -0.38 5.94 2.56
C SER A 209 0.31 6.58 3.76
N ILE A 210 -0.21 7.71 4.28
CA ILE A 210 0.35 8.37 5.47
C ILE A 210 0.08 7.54 6.74
N ILE A 211 -1.13 6.99 6.90
CA ILE A 211 -1.50 6.14 8.06
C ILE A 211 -0.73 4.82 8.04
N SER A 212 -0.40 4.29 6.87
CA SER A 212 0.35 3.04 6.73
C SER A 212 1.72 3.08 7.38
N ILE A 213 2.41 4.23 7.44
CA ILE A 213 3.74 4.32 8.07
C ILE A 213 3.73 4.01 9.57
N PRO A 214 2.96 4.72 10.42
CA PRO A 214 2.86 4.34 11.83
C PRO A 214 2.25 2.94 12.00
N ALA A 215 1.41 2.47 11.06
CA ALA A 215 0.88 1.10 11.09
C ALA A 215 1.97 0.03 10.91
N VAL A 216 2.84 0.17 9.92
CA VAL A 216 3.96 -0.76 9.70
C VAL A 216 4.98 -0.67 10.81
N VAL A 217 5.20 0.52 11.41
CA VAL A 217 6.07 0.69 12.59
C VAL A 217 5.55 -0.12 13.77
N VAL A 218 4.25 -0.03 14.07
CA VAL A 218 3.63 -0.84 15.14
C VAL A 218 3.81 -2.32 14.85
N MET A 219 3.47 -2.77 13.64
CA MET A 219 3.49 -4.21 13.32
C MET A 219 4.90 -4.77 13.29
N SER A 220 5.87 -4.07 12.67
CA SER A 220 7.26 -4.53 12.60
C SER A 220 7.92 -4.55 13.97
N LYS A 221 7.74 -3.50 14.78
CA LYS A 221 8.34 -3.39 16.12
C LYS A 221 7.64 -4.27 17.16
N LEU A 222 6.43 -4.77 16.89
CA LEU A 222 5.83 -5.85 17.67
C LEU A 222 6.38 -7.21 17.26
N LEU A 223 6.42 -7.52 15.95
CA LEU A 223 6.87 -8.82 15.46
C LEU A 223 8.36 -9.09 15.72
N LEU A 224 9.21 -8.07 15.56
CA LEU A 224 10.65 -8.13 15.83
C LEU A 224 11.11 -6.83 16.52
N PRO A 225 11.02 -6.76 17.85
CA PRO A 225 11.41 -5.57 18.59
C PRO A 225 12.92 -5.26 18.51
N GLU A 226 13.25 -3.98 18.63
CA GLU A 226 14.64 -3.49 18.60
C GLU A 226 15.39 -3.88 19.88
N LYS A 227 16.46 -4.67 19.74
CA LYS A 227 17.33 -5.09 20.85
C LYS A 227 18.69 -4.41 20.83
N GLU A 228 19.10 -3.90 19.67
CA GLU A 228 20.38 -3.26 19.44
C GLU A 228 20.22 -1.73 19.50
N ILE A 229 21.33 -1.00 19.39
CA ILE A 229 21.32 0.47 19.32
C ILE A 229 21.54 0.86 17.86
N PRO A 230 20.51 1.39 17.17
CA PRO A 230 20.66 1.86 15.80
C PRO A 230 21.69 2.99 15.67
N GLU A 231 22.48 2.98 14.59
CA GLU A 231 23.48 4.01 14.29
C GLU A 231 22.85 5.42 14.19
N THR A 232 21.64 5.49 13.64
CA THR A 232 20.93 6.75 13.37
C THR A 232 19.88 7.06 14.43
N ILE A 233 20.00 6.53 15.65
CA ILE A 233 19.01 6.76 16.71
C ILE A 233 18.93 8.23 17.17
N SER A 234 19.99 9.00 16.96
CA SER A 234 20.11 10.39 17.44
C SER A 234 19.54 11.43 16.47
N ASP A 235 19.63 11.19 15.16
CA ASP A 235 19.18 12.16 14.15
C ASP A 235 18.84 11.48 12.82
N ILE A 236 18.12 12.21 11.98
CA ILE A 236 17.76 11.80 10.62
C ILE A 236 18.97 11.99 9.69
N PRO A 237 19.32 10.99 8.87
CA PRO A 237 20.42 11.11 7.91
C PRO A 237 20.36 12.38 7.04
N PRO A 238 21.54 12.96 6.72
CA PRO A 238 21.63 14.03 5.74
C PRO A 238 21.27 13.52 4.34
N GLU A 239 20.98 14.45 3.45
CA GLU A 239 20.63 14.15 2.06
C GLU A 239 21.90 13.75 1.34
N ASP A 240 21.87 12.64 0.61
CA ASP A 240 22.96 12.28 -0.27
C ASP A 240 22.90 13.10 -1.58
N PRO A 241 23.86 14.00 -1.84
CA PRO A 241 23.90 14.78 -3.08
C PRO A 241 24.06 13.89 -4.32
N ALA A 242 24.60 12.67 -4.18
CA ALA A 242 24.84 11.73 -5.27
C ALA A 242 23.53 11.16 -5.86
N MET A 243 22.39 11.30 -5.18
CA MET A 243 21.08 10.91 -5.72
C MET A 243 20.53 11.90 -6.76
N ARG A 244 21.26 12.96 -7.11
CA ARG A 244 20.80 13.98 -8.07
C ARG A 244 21.11 13.58 -9.51
N SER A 245 20.10 13.68 -10.37
CA SER A 245 20.32 13.72 -11.82
C SER A 245 21.05 15.01 -12.22
N GLY A 246 21.79 14.97 -13.35
CA GLY A 246 22.56 16.13 -13.81
C GLY A 246 21.71 17.36 -14.13
N ASN A 247 20.47 17.18 -14.58
CA ASN A 247 19.49 18.25 -14.78
C ASN A 247 18.04 17.71 -14.71
N LEU A 248 17.06 18.62 -14.78
CA LEU A 248 15.63 18.30 -14.70
C LEU A 248 15.17 17.38 -15.82
N MET A 249 15.60 17.61 -17.06
CA MET A 249 15.22 16.78 -18.19
C MET A 249 15.76 15.35 -18.02
N SER A 250 17.00 15.20 -17.56
CA SER A 250 17.56 13.89 -17.20
C SER A 250 16.77 13.20 -16.09
N ALA A 251 16.24 13.95 -15.11
CA ALA A 251 15.36 13.39 -14.07
C ALA A 251 14.08 12.82 -14.67
N ILE A 252 13.42 13.59 -15.56
CA ILE A 252 12.19 13.20 -16.25
C ILE A 252 12.42 11.97 -17.12
N ILE A 253 13.50 11.94 -17.92
CA ILE A 253 13.86 10.82 -18.78
C ILE A 253 14.09 9.56 -17.95
N ASN A 254 14.90 9.64 -16.89
CA ASN A 254 15.18 8.48 -16.04
C ASN A 254 13.91 7.99 -15.35
N GLY A 255 13.10 8.91 -14.79
CA GLY A 255 11.83 8.57 -14.16
C GLY A 255 10.83 7.91 -15.13
N ALA A 256 10.74 8.40 -16.36
CA ALA A 256 9.90 7.78 -17.39
C ALA A 256 10.38 6.35 -17.72
N MET A 257 11.69 6.16 -17.89
CA MET A 257 12.26 4.83 -18.17
C MET A 257 12.08 3.86 -17.00
N ASP A 258 12.19 4.33 -15.77
CA ASP A 258 11.90 3.51 -14.59
C ASP A 258 10.41 3.18 -14.50
N GLY A 259 9.54 4.12 -14.88
CA GLY A 259 8.12 3.87 -15.08
C GLY A 259 7.83 2.78 -16.12
N VAL A 260 8.54 2.77 -17.26
CA VAL A 260 8.41 1.71 -18.28
C VAL A 260 8.79 0.34 -17.70
N LYS A 261 9.90 0.26 -16.95
CA LYS A 261 10.31 -0.98 -16.28
C LYS A 261 9.25 -1.45 -15.28
N LEU A 262 8.66 -0.52 -14.53
CA LEU A 262 7.57 -0.82 -13.60
C LEU A 262 6.34 -1.38 -14.34
N VAL A 263 5.92 -0.76 -15.45
CA VAL A 263 4.80 -1.26 -16.28
C VAL A 263 5.09 -2.65 -16.84
N ALA A 264 6.29 -2.88 -17.36
CA ALA A 264 6.71 -4.18 -17.86
C ALA A 264 6.73 -5.23 -16.73
N GLY A 265 7.24 -4.85 -15.55
CA GLY A 265 7.25 -5.69 -14.36
C GLY A 265 5.85 -6.10 -13.89
N ILE A 266 4.93 -5.15 -13.77
CA ILE A 266 3.53 -5.43 -13.41
C ILE A 266 2.89 -6.35 -14.45
N SER A 267 3.08 -6.06 -15.75
CA SER A 267 2.50 -6.86 -16.83
C SER A 267 3.01 -8.29 -16.82
N ALA A 268 4.33 -8.48 -16.74
CA ALA A 268 4.96 -9.80 -16.68
C ALA A 268 4.51 -10.57 -15.44
N LEU A 269 4.46 -9.90 -14.28
CA LEU A 269 4.02 -10.50 -13.03
C LEU A 269 2.56 -10.96 -13.11
N LEU A 270 1.64 -10.12 -13.60
CA LEU A 270 0.23 -10.47 -13.74
C LEU A 270 0.03 -11.66 -14.67
N ILE A 271 0.69 -11.67 -15.84
CA ILE A 271 0.61 -12.79 -16.79
C ILE A 271 1.09 -14.09 -16.13
N ALA A 272 2.25 -14.06 -15.48
CA ALA A 272 2.82 -15.24 -14.84
C ALA A 272 1.96 -15.72 -13.65
N MET A 273 1.59 -14.83 -12.73
CA MET A 273 0.89 -15.20 -11.51
C MET A 273 -0.55 -15.64 -11.76
N LEU A 274 -1.29 -14.99 -12.68
CA LEU A 274 -2.63 -15.46 -13.06
C LEU A 274 -2.58 -16.83 -13.73
N GLY A 275 -1.58 -17.08 -14.59
CA GLY A 275 -1.35 -18.38 -15.21
C GLY A 275 -1.02 -19.47 -14.19
N LEU A 276 -0.08 -19.20 -13.28
CA LEU A 276 0.29 -20.12 -12.20
C LEU A 276 -0.87 -20.38 -11.24
N MET A 277 -1.63 -19.35 -10.86
CA MET A 277 -2.83 -19.52 -10.05
C MET A 277 -3.84 -20.42 -10.75
N SER A 278 -4.12 -20.20 -12.03
CA SER A 278 -5.05 -21.05 -12.80
C SER A 278 -4.60 -22.52 -12.83
N LEU A 279 -3.28 -22.76 -12.92
CA LEU A 279 -2.72 -24.11 -12.83
C LEU A 279 -2.95 -24.72 -11.44
N VAL A 280 -2.64 -23.98 -10.36
CA VAL A 280 -2.85 -24.44 -8.98
C VAL A 280 -4.34 -24.70 -8.71
N ASP A 281 -5.24 -23.82 -9.15
CA ASP A 281 -6.68 -23.98 -9.01
C ASP A 281 -7.17 -25.25 -9.70
N LYS A 282 -6.67 -25.56 -10.90
CA LYS A 282 -6.99 -26.82 -11.59
C LYS A 282 -6.52 -28.04 -10.81
N LEU A 283 -5.34 -27.99 -10.17
CA LEU A 283 -4.84 -29.07 -9.33
C LEU A 283 -5.65 -29.24 -8.05
N LEU A 284 -6.01 -28.13 -7.38
CA LEU A 284 -6.85 -28.13 -6.18
C LEU A 284 -8.30 -28.58 -6.46
N ALA A 285 -8.77 -28.35 -7.68
CA ALA A 285 -10.09 -28.83 -8.11
C ALA A 285 -10.16 -30.35 -8.27
N LEU A 286 -9.03 -31.06 -8.42
CA LEU A 286 -9.03 -32.53 -8.62
C LEU A 286 -9.65 -33.27 -7.43
N PRO A 287 -9.19 -33.13 -6.17
CA PRO A 287 -9.82 -33.79 -5.02
C PRO A 287 -11.28 -33.35 -4.81
N SER A 288 -11.58 -32.08 -5.06
CA SER A 288 -12.92 -31.50 -4.89
C SER A 288 -13.97 -32.22 -5.74
N ARG A 289 -13.60 -32.60 -6.97
CA ARG A 289 -14.45 -33.37 -7.89
C ARG A 289 -14.65 -34.81 -7.44
N TRP A 290 -13.63 -35.42 -6.82
CA TRP A 290 -13.70 -36.80 -6.34
C TRP A 290 -14.59 -36.95 -5.10
N ILE A 291 -14.66 -35.90 -4.27
CA ILE A 291 -15.49 -35.85 -3.05
C ILE A 291 -16.93 -35.37 -3.37
N GLY A 292 -17.23 -35.04 -4.63
CA GLY A 292 -18.56 -34.61 -5.05
C GLY A 292 -18.96 -33.21 -4.56
N MET A 293 -17.99 -32.33 -4.30
CA MET A 293 -18.28 -30.95 -3.90
C MET A 293 -18.92 -30.17 -5.07
N ALA A 294 -19.97 -29.39 -4.77
CA ALA A 294 -20.70 -28.60 -5.77
C ALA A 294 -19.83 -27.53 -6.45
N GLU A 295 -18.81 -27.01 -5.75
CA GLU A 295 -17.86 -26.03 -6.29
C GLU A 295 -16.42 -26.50 -6.09
N PRO A 296 -15.53 -26.27 -7.07
CA PRO A 296 -14.12 -26.58 -6.92
C PRO A 296 -13.47 -25.67 -5.88
N VAL A 297 -12.55 -26.24 -5.09
CA VAL A 297 -11.69 -25.45 -4.20
C VAL A 297 -10.61 -24.76 -5.04
N THR A 298 -10.52 -23.43 -4.92
CA THR A 298 -9.47 -22.60 -5.51
C THR A 298 -8.55 -22.04 -4.44
N LEU A 299 -7.35 -21.62 -4.82
CA LEU A 299 -6.38 -21.00 -3.93
C LEU A 299 -6.96 -19.72 -3.32
N VAL A 300 -7.65 -18.90 -4.13
CA VAL A 300 -8.34 -17.71 -3.62
C VAL A 300 -9.38 -18.09 -2.58
N LYS A 301 -10.19 -19.15 -2.78
CA LYS A 301 -11.20 -19.58 -1.79
C LYS A 301 -10.58 -19.99 -0.45
N ILE A 302 -9.44 -20.70 -0.49
CA ILE A 302 -8.68 -21.05 0.72
C ILE A 302 -8.20 -19.79 1.43
N LEU A 303 -7.62 -18.85 0.69
CA LEU A 303 -7.15 -17.58 1.26
C LEU A 303 -8.33 -16.74 1.79
N SER A 304 -9.47 -16.73 1.12
CA SER A 304 -10.70 -16.08 1.61
C SER A 304 -11.10 -16.63 2.97
N TRP A 305 -11.02 -17.94 3.20
CA TRP A 305 -11.32 -18.52 4.52
C TRP A 305 -10.34 -18.06 5.60
N ILE A 306 -9.06 -17.93 5.27
CA ILE A 306 -8.03 -17.42 6.20
C ILE A 306 -8.27 -15.94 6.51
N PHE A 307 -8.63 -15.15 5.50
CA PHE A 307 -8.87 -13.71 5.67
C PHE A 307 -10.24 -13.40 6.26
N TYR A 308 -11.25 -14.25 6.12
CA TYR A 308 -12.60 -14.03 6.63
C TYR A 308 -12.66 -13.57 8.11
N PRO A 309 -12.00 -14.24 9.08
CA PRO A 309 -11.99 -13.75 10.47
C PRO A 309 -11.27 -12.41 10.60
N LEU A 310 -10.23 -12.14 9.81
CA LEU A 310 -9.53 -10.86 9.82
C LEU A 310 -10.41 -9.75 9.25
N VAL A 311 -11.11 -10.01 8.15
CA VAL A 311 -12.07 -9.10 7.50
C VAL A 311 -13.20 -8.72 8.46
N ALA A 312 -13.70 -9.67 9.24
CA ALA A 312 -14.71 -9.40 10.26
C ALA A 312 -14.21 -8.37 11.31
N LEU A 313 -12.92 -8.38 11.65
CA LEU A 313 -12.32 -7.39 12.57
C LEU A 313 -12.29 -5.97 11.99
N LEU A 314 -12.32 -5.82 10.66
CA LEU A 314 -12.36 -4.49 10.04
C LEU A 314 -13.72 -3.82 10.25
N GLY A 315 -14.73 -4.56 10.72
CA GLY A 315 -16.09 -4.06 10.93
C GLY A 315 -16.86 -3.90 9.63
N ILE A 316 -16.56 -4.71 8.61
CA ILE A 316 -17.30 -4.75 7.33
C ILE A 316 -18.72 -5.29 7.55
N ALA A 317 -19.68 -4.81 6.75
CA ALA A 317 -21.06 -5.26 6.81
C ALA A 317 -21.16 -6.76 6.53
N ARG A 318 -22.09 -7.46 7.20
CA ARG A 318 -22.19 -8.93 7.09
C ARG A 318 -22.41 -9.40 5.65
N ALA A 319 -23.17 -8.61 4.87
CA ALA A 319 -23.47 -8.91 3.48
C ALA A 319 -22.24 -8.87 2.57
N ASP A 320 -21.20 -8.12 2.95
CA ASP A 320 -20.01 -7.89 2.13
C ASP A 320 -18.79 -8.68 2.62
N LEU A 321 -18.92 -9.49 3.69
CA LEU A 321 -17.77 -10.18 4.31
C LEU A 321 -17.11 -11.18 3.37
N SER A 322 -17.88 -11.87 2.53
CA SER A 322 -17.38 -12.90 1.62
C SER A 322 -16.54 -12.26 0.51
N GLU A 323 -17.07 -11.20 -0.10
CA GLU A 323 -16.46 -10.42 -1.17
C GLU A 323 -15.20 -9.72 -0.65
N ALA A 324 -15.28 -9.11 0.54
CA ALA A 324 -14.15 -8.51 1.21
C ALA A 324 -13.02 -9.52 1.52
N ALA A 325 -13.38 -10.73 1.97
CA ALA A 325 -12.41 -11.79 2.22
C ALA A 325 -11.75 -12.30 0.93
N LYS A 326 -12.51 -12.38 -0.17
CA LYS A 326 -11.98 -12.69 -1.50
C LYS A 326 -10.94 -11.65 -1.93
N LEU A 327 -11.27 -10.35 -1.85
CA LEU A 327 -10.35 -9.27 -2.25
C LEU A 327 -9.03 -9.29 -1.46
N LEU A 328 -9.10 -9.49 -0.13
CA LEU A 328 -7.89 -9.55 0.68
C LEU A 328 -7.10 -10.86 0.49
N GLY A 329 -7.80 -11.98 0.24
CA GLY A 329 -7.19 -13.27 -0.04
C GLY A 329 -6.46 -13.29 -1.38
N GLU A 330 -7.12 -12.85 -2.46
CA GLU A 330 -6.51 -12.84 -3.79
C GLU A 330 -5.33 -11.88 -3.87
N ARG A 331 -5.37 -10.74 -3.15
CA ARG A 331 -4.28 -9.76 -3.11
C ARG A 331 -2.94 -10.43 -2.81
N VAL A 332 -2.90 -11.35 -1.83
CA VAL A 332 -1.67 -11.99 -1.36
C VAL A 332 -0.91 -12.69 -2.48
N ILE A 333 -1.62 -13.24 -3.47
CA ILE A 333 -1.03 -14.00 -4.58
C ILE A 333 -0.99 -13.18 -5.87
N LEU A 334 -2.05 -12.44 -6.18
CA LEU A 334 -2.22 -11.80 -7.48
C LEU A 334 -1.64 -10.39 -7.57
N THR A 335 -1.55 -9.66 -6.46
CA THR A 335 -1.32 -8.20 -6.32
C THR A 335 -2.58 -7.41 -6.00
N GLU A 336 -2.38 -6.26 -5.37
CA GLU A 336 -3.40 -5.27 -5.08
C GLU A 336 -3.97 -4.61 -6.34
N VAL A 337 -3.24 -4.56 -7.47
CA VAL A 337 -3.77 -4.04 -8.75
C VAL A 337 -5.02 -4.81 -9.16
N VAL A 338 -4.96 -6.14 -9.11
CA VAL A 338 -6.12 -6.99 -9.42
C VAL A 338 -7.24 -6.78 -8.41
N SER A 339 -6.92 -6.75 -7.11
CA SER A 339 -7.92 -6.54 -6.07
C SER A 339 -8.59 -5.17 -6.14
N TYR A 340 -7.89 -4.11 -6.54
CA TYR A 340 -8.52 -2.81 -6.78
C TYR A 340 -9.42 -2.80 -8.01
N GLN A 341 -9.03 -3.54 -9.06
CA GLN A 341 -9.88 -3.72 -10.24
C GLN A 341 -11.16 -4.48 -9.89
N ASP A 342 -11.05 -5.58 -9.15
CA ASP A 342 -12.19 -6.38 -8.66
C ASP A 342 -13.06 -5.56 -7.70
N LEU A 343 -12.47 -4.78 -6.79
CA LEU A 343 -13.21 -3.85 -5.92
C LEU A 343 -14.03 -2.84 -6.73
N ALA A 344 -13.45 -2.25 -7.78
CA ALA A 344 -14.15 -1.31 -8.64
C ALA A 344 -15.32 -1.98 -9.39
N GLN A 345 -15.13 -3.19 -9.90
CA GLN A 345 -16.17 -3.97 -10.59
C GLN A 345 -17.31 -4.39 -9.64
N MET A 346 -16.97 -4.88 -8.44
CA MET A 346 -17.95 -5.26 -7.42
C MET A 346 -18.77 -4.05 -6.96
N THR A 347 -18.12 -2.89 -6.82
CA THR A 347 -18.81 -1.64 -6.48
C THR A 347 -19.74 -1.20 -7.61
N ALA A 348 -19.27 -1.21 -8.86
CA ALA A 348 -20.07 -0.77 -10.02
C ALA A 348 -21.27 -1.69 -10.30
N SER A 349 -21.14 -2.99 -10.02
CA SER A 349 -22.21 -3.98 -10.21
C SER A 349 -23.16 -4.13 -9.02
N GLY A 350 -22.92 -3.40 -7.92
CA GLY A 350 -23.73 -3.49 -6.71
C GLY A 350 -23.56 -4.81 -5.93
N GLN A 351 -22.46 -5.54 -6.15
CA GLN A 351 -22.13 -6.73 -5.35
C GLN A 351 -21.76 -6.37 -3.92
N LEU A 352 -21.09 -5.22 -3.71
CA LEU A 352 -20.88 -4.63 -2.39
C LEU A 352 -22.08 -3.74 -2.03
N GLN A 353 -22.78 -4.09 -0.96
CA GLN A 353 -24.04 -3.46 -0.55
C GLN A 353 -23.82 -2.23 0.33
N ASP A 354 -22.78 -2.22 1.19
CA ASP A 354 -22.48 -1.10 2.08
C ASP A 354 -21.35 -0.22 1.49
N PRO A 355 -21.61 1.06 1.15
CA PRO A 355 -20.59 2.00 0.72
C PRO A 355 -19.41 2.13 1.70
N ARG A 356 -19.64 1.89 2.99
CA ARG A 356 -18.59 1.86 4.02
C ARG A 356 -17.60 0.73 3.80
N SER A 357 -18.04 -0.41 3.30
CA SER A 357 -17.17 -1.52 2.94
C SER A 357 -16.16 -1.10 1.85
N VAL A 358 -16.59 -0.33 0.85
CA VAL A 358 -15.71 0.19 -0.21
C VAL A 358 -14.60 1.08 0.37
N VAL A 359 -14.95 1.98 1.30
CA VAL A 359 -13.96 2.84 1.98
C VAL A 359 -12.96 2.00 2.79
N ILE A 360 -13.46 1.06 3.60
CA ILE A 360 -12.63 0.21 4.44
C ILE A 360 -11.67 -0.64 3.59
N LEU A 361 -12.20 -1.26 2.52
CA LEU A 361 -11.43 -2.09 1.61
C LEU A 361 -10.40 -1.28 0.84
N SER A 362 -10.73 -0.05 0.44
CA SER A 362 -9.75 0.85 -0.18
C SER A 362 -8.55 1.12 0.74
N TYR A 363 -8.75 1.25 2.05
CA TYR A 363 -7.62 1.40 2.99
C TYR A 363 -6.92 0.06 3.24
N ALA A 364 -7.69 -1.02 3.38
CA ALA A 364 -7.16 -2.36 3.65
C ALA A 364 -6.33 -2.94 2.50
N LEU A 365 -6.65 -2.56 1.26
CA LEU A 365 -5.91 -2.92 0.05
C LEU A 365 -4.72 -1.98 -0.23
N CYS A 366 -4.65 -0.83 0.43
CA CYS A 366 -3.61 0.19 0.22
C CYS A 366 -2.25 -0.22 0.78
N GLY A 367 -1.62 -1.20 0.13
CA GLY A 367 -0.24 -1.61 0.31
C GLY A 367 0.12 -2.76 -0.61
N PHE A 368 1.37 -2.83 -1.02
CA PHE A 368 1.95 -3.97 -1.77
C PHE A 368 2.09 -5.23 -0.90
N ALA A 369 1.10 -5.63 -0.12
CA ALA A 369 1.21 -6.77 0.81
C ALA A 369 0.93 -8.12 0.11
N HIS A 370 1.82 -8.52 -0.79
CA HIS A 370 1.70 -9.75 -1.59
C HIS A 370 3.05 -10.44 -1.85
N VAL A 371 3.05 -11.74 -2.20
CA VAL A 371 4.27 -12.55 -2.33
C VAL A 371 5.26 -11.99 -3.35
N ALA A 372 4.77 -11.45 -4.47
CA ALA A 372 5.65 -10.87 -5.48
C ALA A 372 6.35 -9.59 -5.01
N SER A 373 5.68 -8.75 -4.20
CA SER A 373 6.31 -7.57 -3.60
C SER A 373 7.47 -7.96 -2.69
N MET A 374 7.36 -9.09 -1.98
CA MET A 374 8.42 -9.58 -1.10
C MET A 374 9.68 -9.81 -1.91
N ALA A 375 9.58 -10.45 -3.09
CA ALA A 375 10.71 -10.60 -3.99
C ALA A 375 11.26 -9.26 -4.49
N ILE A 376 10.39 -8.29 -4.78
CA ILE A 376 10.75 -6.95 -5.25
C ILE A 376 11.50 -6.16 -4.16
N PHE A 377 10.98 -6.09 -2.94
CA PHE A 377 11.58 -5.31 -1.85
C PHE A 377 12.81 -6.01 -1.25
N VAL A 378 12.76 -7.34 -1.06
CA VAL A 378 13.94 -8.10 -0.61
C VAL A 378 15.04 -8.05 -1.66
N GLY A 379 14.71 -8.37 -2.92
CA GLY A 379 15.67 -8.39 -4.02
C GLY A 379 16.22 -7.01 -4.35
N GLY A 380 15.35 -5.99 -4.39
CA GLY A 380 15.73 -4.60 -4.64
C GLY A 380 16.64 -4.05 -3.55
N THR A 381 16.33 -4.30 -2.27
CA THR A 381 17.21 -3.89 -1.17
C THR A 381 18.52 -4.68 -1.19
N ALA A 382 18.48 -5.98 -1.47
CA ALA A 382 19.68 -6.81 -1.56
C ALA A 382 20.62 -6.40 -2.71
N ALA A 383 20.09 -5.86 -3.80
CA ALA A 383 20.88 -5.29 -4.88
C ALA A 383 21.68 -4.04 -4.44
N LEU A 384 21.19 -3.31 -3.43
CA LEU A 384 21.89 -2.16 -2.86
C LEU A 384 22.95 -2.55 -1.83
N VAL A 385 22.72 -3.66 -1.12
CA VAL A 385 23.60 -4.20 -0.07
C VAL A 385 23.76 -5.72 -0.17
N PRO A 386 24.56 -6.21 -1.15
CA PRO A 386 24.68 -7.66 -1.40
C PRO A 386 25.17 -8.46 -0.18
N SER A 387 25.98 -7.85 0.69
CA SER A 387 26.51 -8.46 1.92
C SER A 387 25.41 -8.84 2.93
N ARG A 388 24.21 -8.26 2.84
CA ARG A 388 23.08 -8.50 3.75
C ARG A 388 21.94 -9.30 3.10
N ARG A 389 22.17 -9.93 1.95
CA ARG A 389 21.15 -10.67 1.18
C ARG A 389 20.41 -11.72 2.02
N ASP A 390 21.13 -12.52 2.79
CA ASP A 390 20.53 -13.61 3.58
C ASP A 390 19.70 -13.08 4.75
N ASP A 391 20.15 -11.98 5.38
CA ASP A 391 19.37 -11.29 6.41
C ASP A 391 18.03 -10.78 5.84
N LEU A 392 18.07 -10.10 4.69
CA LEU A 392 16.89 -9.60 4.00
C LEU A 392 15.93 -10.73 3.62
N ALA A 393 16.46 -11.81 3.03
CA ALA A 393 15.66 -12.97 2.63
C ALA A 393 15.01 -13.66 3.83
N SER A 394 15.75 -13.83 4.93
CA SER A 394 15.23 -14.47 6.15
C SER A 394 14.07 -13.70 6.80
N LEU A 395 13.95 -12.39 6.54
CA LEU A 395 12.91 -11.53 7.09
C LEU A 395 11.72 -11.34 6.14
N GLY A 396 11.80 -11.76 4.87
CA GLY A 396 10.80 -11.50 3.83
C GLY A 396 9.38 -11.88 4.23
N PHE A 397 9.14 -13.12 4.67
CA PHE A 397 7.79 -13.57 5.07
C PHE A 397 7.28 -12.86 6.32
N ARG A 398 8.16 -12.54 7.27
CA ARG A 398 7.78 -11.78 8.48
C ARG A 398 7.43 -10.33 8.11
N ALA A 399 8.13 -9.75 7.14
CA ALA A 399 7.84 -8.44 6.60
C ALA A 399 6.50 -8.42 5.84
N LEU A 400 6.21 -9.46 5.06
CA LEU A 400 4.92 -9.62 4.39
C LEU A 400 3.76 -9.73 5.40
N LEU A 401 3.97 -10.48 6.49
CA LEU A 401 3.00 -10.55 7.59
C LEU A 401 2.78 -9.19 8.26
N ALA A 402 3.86 -8.48 8.63
CA ALA A 402 3.77 -7.13 9.19
C ALA A 402 2.97 -6.19 8.27
N SER A 403 3.27 -6.23 6.97
CA SER A 403 2.63 -5.39 5.96
C SER A 403 1.15 -5.72 5.80
N THR A 404 0.81 -7.01 5.81
CA THR A 404 -0.58 -7.48 5.75
C THR A 404 -1.35 -6.99 6.97
N LEU A 405 -0.82 -7.19 8.18
CA LEU A 405 -1.48 -6.73 9.40
C LEU A 405 -1.57 -5.20 9.46
N ALA A 406 -0.56 -4.47 8.97
CA ALA A 406 -0.55 -3.02 8.93
C ALA A 406 -1.63 -2.47 8.00
N THR A 407 -1.78 -3.03 6.79
CA THR A 407 -2.85 -2.62 5.87
C THR A 407 -4.25 -2.97 6.41
N LEU A 408 -4.42 -4.12 7.07
CA LEU A 408 -5.68 -4.41 7.76
C LEU A 408 -5.96 -3.41 8.89
N MET A 409 -4.92 -2.98 9.60
CA MET A 409 -5.02 -1.98 10.67
C MET A 409 -5.37 -0.59 10.12
N THR A 410 -4.86 -0.19 8.95
CA THR A 410 -5.31 1.04 8.26
C THR A 410 -6.76 0.94 7.80
N GLY A 411 -7.21 -0.25 7.36
CA GLY A 411 -8.62 -0.57 7.13
C GLY A 411 -9.49 -0.39 8.38
N CYS A 412 -9.03 -0.85 9.55
CA CYS A 412 -9.72 -0.61 10.82
C CYS A 412 -9.83 0.89 11.14
N ILE A 413 -8.79 1.70 10.88
CA ILE A 413 -8.86 3.16 11.07
C ILE A 413 -9.97 3.77 10.21
N ALA A 414 -10.05 3.40 8.93
CA ALA A 414 -11.15 3.82 8.07
C ALA A 414 -12.50 3.35 8.65
N GLY A 415 -12.60 2.11 9.13
CA GLY A 415 -13.83 1.59 9.73
C GLY A 415 -14.25 2.28 11.03
N ILE A 416 -13.30 2.74 11.84
CA ILE A 416 -13.59 3.47 13.09
C ILE A 416 -14.28 4.81 12.78
N PHE A 417 -13.80 5.53 11.76
CA PHE A 417 -14.21 6.92 11.52
C PHE A 417 -15.18 7.11 10.35
N SER A 418 -15.17 6.23 9.34
CA SER A 418 -16.02 6.31 8.16
C SER A 418 -17.45 5.87 8.44
N ASN A 419 -18.40 6.64 7.89
CA ASN A 419 -19.82 6.31 7.86
C ASN A 419 -20.26 5.79 6.47
N GLY A 420 -19.31 5.54 5.54
CA GLY A 420 -19.59 5.07 4.19
C GLY A 420 -20.01 6.15 3.18
N GLN A 421 -20.38 7.33 3.64
CA GLN A 421 -20.44 8.50 2.78
C GLN A 421 -19.01 9.04 2.61
N GLY A 422 -18.66 9.47 1.39
CA GLY A 422 -17.40 10.18 1.16
C GLY A 422 -17.25 11.31 2.17
N VAL A 423 -16.01 11.75 2.45
CA VAL A 423 -15.61 12.73 3.48
C VAL A 423 -16.57 13.91 3.72
N LEU A 424 -17.44 14.25 2.77
CA LEU A 424 -18.50 15.25 2.84
C LEU A 424 -19.82 14.69 3.40
N LEU A 425 -19.91 14.66 4.73
CA LEU A 425 -21.19 14.57 5.45
C LEU A 425 -21.43 15.81 6.32
N PHE A 426 -21.48 16.97 5.67
CA PHE A 426 -22.34 18.07 6.08
C PHE A 426 -22.68 18.86 4.81
N ARG A 427 -23.81 18.50 4.19
CA ARG A 427 -24.66 19.47 3.52
C ARG A 427 -25.82 19.76 4.45
#